data_AF-A0A6G1KTS6-F1
#
_entry.id   AF-A0A6G1KTS6-F1
#
_cell.length_a   1.000
_cell.length_b   1.000
_cell.length_c   1.000
_cell.angle_alpha   90.00
_cell.angle_beta   90.00
_cell.angle_gamma   90.00
#
_symmetry.space_group_name_H-M   'P 1'
#
loop_
_entity.id
_entity.type
_entity.pdbx_description
1 polymer ?
#
loop_
_entity_poly.entity_id
_entity_poly.type
_entity_poly.pdbx_seq_one_letter_code
_entity_poly.pdbx_strand_id
1 'polypeptide(L)'
;VKRQENSSFQIKDFTVRKLDGYETQDINFHIVSTDGGEMDFECAQYGFNGASVSDKFVQGEIYSCAEKSTFSWSYTSGDSVAGKPGIFNLWQSVSNSKGYYGQASFAEPAGNACRTGPKGQSDEIC
;
A
#
# COMPACT_ATOMS: atom_id res chain seq x y z
N VAL A 1 34.99 -3.31 -3.24
CA VAL A 1 33.83 -3.47 -2.33
C VAL A 1 32.62 -2.88 -3.03
N LYS A 2 31.66 -3.68 -3.51
CA LYS A 2 30.38 -3.14 -4.00
C LYS A 2 29.57 -2.76 -2.77
N ARG A 3 29.37 -1.46 -2.54
CA ARG A 3 28.47 -0.96 -1.50
C ARG A 3 27.06 -1.45 -1.88
N GLN A 4 26.51 -2.36 -1.10
CA GLN A 4 25.11 -2.74 -1.24
C GLN A 4 24.33 -1.57 -0.65
N GLU A 5 23.78 -0.70 -1.51
CA GLU A 5 22.94 0.39 -1.06
C GLU A 5 21.61 -0.23 -0.64
N ASN A 6 21.49 -0.49 0.66
CA ASN A 6 20.26 -0.96 1.25
C ASN A 6 19.43 0.28 1.60
N SER A 7 18.58 0.71 0.67
CA SER A 7 17.51 1.66 1.00
C SER A 7 16.46 0.94 1.85
N SER A 8 16.01 1.60 2.91
CA SER A 8 14.95 1.11 3.79
C SER A 8 13.86 2.17 3.85
N PHE A 9 12.62 1.72 3.73
CA PHE A 9 11.43 2.56 3.75
C PHE A 9 10.50 2.05 4.85
N GLN A 10 9.84 2.99 5.52
CA GLN A 10 8.76 2.71 6.44
C GLN A 10 7.43 2.99 5.73
N ILE A 11 6.49 2.05 5.88
CA ILE A 11 5.08 2.27 5.53
C ILE A 11 4.38 2.80 6.78
N LYS A 12 3.79 3.99 6.70
CA LYS A 12 3.04 4.63 7.78
C LYS A 12 1.59 4.86 7.40
N ASP A 13 0.74 5.02 8.42
CA ASP A 13 -0.67 5.42 8.26
C ASP A 13 -1.44 4.58 7.24
N PHE A 14 -1.12 3.27 7.21
CA PHE A 14 -1.75 2.31 6.31
C PHE A 14 -3.23 2.21 6.64
N THR A 15 -4.05 2.66 5.70
CA THR A 15 -5.49 2.83 5.81
C THR A 15 -6.15 1.99 4.73
N VAL A 16 -7.17 1.23 5.11
CA VAL A 16 -8.03 0.40 4.26
C VAL A 16 -9.48 0.84 4.41
N ARG A 17 -10.12 1.22 3.30
CA ARG A 17 -11.55 1.55 3.30
C ARG A 17 -12.38 0.41 2.73
N LYS A 18 -13.47 0.06 3.43
CA LYS A 18 -14.45 -0.95 3.03
C LYS A 18 -15.84 -0.32 3.04
N LEU A 19 -16.43 -0.07 1.87
CA LEU A 19 -17.73 0.63 1.78
C LEU A 19 -18.91 -0.21 2.30
N ASP A 20 -18.76 -1.53 2.34
CA ASP A 20 -19.75 -2.50 2.82
C ASP A 20 -19.32 -3.23 4.11
N GLY A 21 -18.14 -2.90 4.65
CA GLY A 21 -17.52 -3.54 5.82
C GLY A 21 -16.80 -4.85 5.49
N TYR A 22 -16.78 -5.28 4.22
CA TYR A 22 -16.22 -6.56 3.82
C TYR A 22 -15.15 -6.39 2.74
N GLU A 23 -15.49 -5.81 1.58
CA GLU A 23 -14.59 -5.68 0.45
C GLU A 23 -13.77 -4.39 0.55
N THR A 24 -12.45 -4.53 0.51
CA THR A 24 -11.54 -3.40 0.35
C THR A 24 -11.84 -2.66 -0.93
N GLN A 25 -12.08 -1.36 -0.81
CA GLN A 25 -12.32 -0.45 -1.93
C GLN A 25 -11.06 0.36 -2.20
N ASP A 26 -10.50 0.96 -1.14
CA ASP A 26 -9.35 1.86 -1.23
C ASP A 26 -8.27 1.47 -0.22
N ILE A 27 -7.01 1.73 -0.59
CA ILE A 27 -5.86 1.63 0.31
C ILE A 27 -5.02 2.90 0.14
N ASN A 28 -4.66 3.53 1.26
CA ASN A 28 -3.77 4.68 1.31
C ASN A 28 -2.70 4.47 2.39
N PHE A 29 -1.49 4.98 2.17
CA PHE A 29 -0.40 4.92 3.15
C PHE A 29 0.68 5.94 2.80
N HIS A 30 1.59 6.19 3.73
CA HIS A 30 2.78 7.00 3.49
C HIS A 30 4.02 6.12 3.30
N ILE A 31 4.90 6.51 2.38
CA ILE A 31 6.25 5.94 2.24
C ILE A 31 7.24 6.95 2.82
N VAL A 32 7.96 6.54 3.86
CA VAL A 32 8.91 7.39 4.58
C VAL A 32 10.32 6.81 4.52
N SER A 33 11.33 7.64 4.25
CA SER A 33 12.73 7.21 4.32
C SER A 33 13.18 6.97 5.76
N THR A 34 13.87 5.86 6.02
CA THR A 34 14.38 5.54 7.37
C THR A 34 15.82 5.99 7.63
N ASP A 35 16.49 6.55 6.63
CA ASP A 35 17.90 6.96 6.66
C ASP A 35 18.11 8.44 7.05
N GLY A 36 17.06 9.10 7.53
CA GLY A 36 17.09 10.53 7.86
C GLY A 36 16.90 11.45 6.65
N GLY A 37 16.59 10.91 5.47
CA GLY A 37 16.09 11.70 4.35
C GLY A 37 14.74 12.37 4.64
N GLU A 38 14.38 13.34 3.81
CA GLU A 38 13.12 14.10 3.91
C GLU A 38 11.95 13.44 3.16
N MET A 39 12.15 12.23 2.62
CA MET A 39 11.13 11.58 1.81
C MET A 39 9.98 11.13 2.72
N ASP A 40 8.83 11.76 2.56
CA ASP A 40 7.54 11.41 3.16
C ASP A 40 6.46 11.81 2.16
N PHE A 41 5.82 10.82 1.54
CA PHE A 41 4.75 11.08 0.58
C PHE A 41 3.64 10.05 0.69
N GLU A 42 2.42 10.52 0.46
CA GLU A 42 1.23 9.71 0.39
C GLU A 42 1.21 8.88 -0.91
N CYS A 43 0.84 7.62 -0.77
CA CYS A 43 0.65 6.67 -1.83
C CYS A 43 -0.79 6.16 -1.76
N ALA A 44 -1.52 6.35 -2.85
CA ALA A 44 -2.88 5.89 -3.04
C ALA A 44 -2.93 4.91 -4.21
N GLN A 45 -4.09 4.30 -4.45
CA GLN A 45 -4.32 3.55 -5.67
C GLN A 45 -4.30 4.49 -6.88
N TYR A 46 -3.30 4.31 -7.74
CA TYR A 46 -3.25 4.89 -9.07
C TYR A 46 -2.98 3.81 -10.10
N GLY A 47 -3.54 3.96 -11.31
CA GLY A 47 -3.45 2.91 -12.30
C GLY A 47 -2.02 2.78 -12.81
N PHE A 48 -1.53 1.55 -12.89
CA PHE A 48 -0.16 1.29 -13.30
C PHE A 48 0.02 1.52 -14.80
N ASN A 49 1.13 2.14 -15.20
CA ASN A 49 1.46 2.46 -16.61
C ASN A 49 0.37 3.23 -17.38
N GLY A 50 -0.36 4.12 -16.72
CA GLY A 50 -1.39 4.94 -17.35
C GLY A 50 -2.73 4.23 -17.55
N ALA A 51 -2.92 3.07 -16.94
CA ALA A 51 -4.25 2.46 -16.82
C ALA A 51 -5.18 3.33 -15.96
N SER A 52 -6.49 3.24 -16.20
CA SER A 52 -7.49 3.76 -15.27
C SER A 52 -7.56 2.89 -14.02
N VAL A 53 -7.73 3.49 -12.85
CA VAL A 53 -8.01 2.75 -11.60
C VAL A 53 -9.45 2.23 -11.66
N SER A 54 -9.63 0.94 -11.38
CA SER A 54 -10.95 0.35 -11.12
C SER A 54 -11.59 1.00 -9.89
N ASP A 55 -12.91 1.15 -9.86
CA ASP A 55 -13.63 1.64 -8.66
C ASP A 55 -13.47 0.72 -7.43
N LYS A 56 -12.91 -0.48 -7.64
CA LYS A 56 -12.62 -1.47 -6.62
C LYS A 56 -11.14 -1.85 -6.63
N PHE A 57 -10.57 -1.95 -5.44
CA PHE A 57 -9.29 -2.62 -5.20
C PHE A 57 -9.35 -4.10 -5.62
N VAL A 58 -8.26 -4.57 -6.23
CA VAL A 58 -8.07 -5.97 -6.61
C VAL A 58 -6.82 -6.48 -5.91
N GLN A 59 -6.99 -7.54 -5.13
CA GLN A 59 -5.87 -8.11 -4.37
C GLN A 59 -4.75 -8.59 -5.28
N GLY A 60 -3.51 -8.23 -4.94
CA GLY A 60 -2.31 -8.60 -5.68
C GLY A 60 -2.11 -7.85 -6.99
N GLU A 61 -3.04 -6.99 -7.41
CA GLU A 61 -2.83 -6.10 -8.55
C GLU A 61 -1.76 -5.05 -8.22
N ILE A 62 -1.00 -4.66 -9.26
CA ILE A 62 0.05 -3.65 -9.13
C ILE A 62 -0.56 -2.28 -9.41
N TYR A 63 -0.41 -1.37 -8.44
CA TYR A 63 -0.82 0.03 -8.53
C TYR A 63 0.42 0.92 -8.52
N SER A 64 0.37 2.04 -9.25
CA SER A 64 1.29 3.14 -9.02
C SER A 64 0.84 3.93 -7.79
N CYS A 65 1.76 4.61 -7.10
CA CYS A 65 1.36 5.53 -6.00
C CYS A 65 0.67 6.81 -6.50
N ALA A 66 1.01 7.26 -7.72
CA ALA A 66 0.49 8.46 -8.38
C ALA A 66 0.84 8.43 -9.87
N GLU A 67 0.28 9.34 -10.68
CA GLU A 67 0.45 9.40 -12.16
C GLU A 67 1.89 9.30 -12.66
N LYS A 68 2.83 9.91 -11.93
CA LYS A 68 4.26 9.97 -12.31
C LYS A 68 5.17 9.42 -11.23
N SER A 69 4.62 8.59 -10.33
CA SER A 69 5.43 7.99 -9.28
C SER A 69 6.40 6.95 -9.84
N THR A 70 7.61 6.93 -9.31
CA THR A 70 8.56 5.82 -9.53
C THR A 70 8.27 4.62 -8.64
N PHE A 71 7.35 4.78 -7.68
CA PHE A 71 6.92 3.72 -6.78
C PHE A 71 5.63 3.08 -7.25
N SER A 72 5.64 1.74 -7.25
CA SER A 72 4.46 0.92 -7.41
C SER A 72 4.36 -0.10 -6.28
N TRP A 73 3.16 -0.56 -6.01
CA TRP A 73 2.87 -1.41 -4.87
C TRP A 73 1.78 -2.43 -5.20
N SER A 74 1.73 -3.50 -4.42
CA SER A 74 0.59 -4.41 -4.42
C SER A 74 0.34 -4.88 -2.99
N TYR A 75 -0.91 -5.21 -2.71
CA TYR A 75 -1.29 -5.74 -1.42
C TYR A 75 -2.21 -6.96 -1.57
N THR A 76 -1.97 -7.99 -0.79
CA THR A 76 -2.87 -9.13 -0.64
C THR A 76 -3.26 -9.19 0.82
N SER A 77 -4.56 -9.15 1.12
CA SER A 77 -5.03 -9.15 2.49
C SER A 77 -4.67 -10.47 3.15
N GLY A 78 -4.35 -10.40 4.44
CA GLY A 78 -4.19 -11.59 5.27
C GLY A 78 -5.51 -12.26 5.58
N ASP A 79 -5.43 -13.39 6.27
CA ASP A 79 -6.57 -14.00 6.96
C ASP A 79 -6.30 -13.89 8.46
N SER A 80 -6.90 -12.88 9.10
CA SER A 80 -6.70 -12.61 10.52
C SER A 80 -7.25 -13.74 11.40
N VAL A 81 -8.28 -14.46 10.95
CA VAL A 81 -8.86 -15.61 11.66
C VAL A 81 -7.90 -16.80 11.63
N ALA A 82 -7.24 -17.03 10.48
CA ALA A 82 -6.22 -18.06 10.32
C ALA A 82 -4.81 -17.61 10.74
N GLY A 83 -4.65 -16.40 11.28
CA GLY A 83 -3.35 -15.84 11.70
C GLY A 83 -2.37 -15.59 10.54
N LYS A 84 -2.86 -15.47 9.31
CA LYS A 84 -2.02 -15.19 8.13
C LYS A 84 -1.91 -13.69 7.93
N PRO A 85 -0.69 -13.11 7.92
CA PRO A 85 -0.51 -11.69 7.65
C PRO A 85 -0.84 -11.37 6.19
N GLY A 86 -1.18 -10.12 5.93
CA GLY A 86 -1.21 -9.60 4.57
C GLY A 86 0.20 -9.46 4.01
N ILE A 87 0.32 -9.49 2.69
CA ILE A 87 1.59 -9.36 1.97
C ILE A 87 1.57 -8.04 1.21
N PHE A 88 2.51 -7.16 1.55
CA PHE A 88 2.73 -5.90 0.87
C PHE A 88 4.03 -5.96 0.08
N ASN A 89 3.96 -5.60 -1.19
CA ASN A 89 5.11 -5.51 -2.08
C ASN A 89 5.28 -4.07 -2.53
N LEU A 90 6.53 -3.61 -2.58
CA LEU A 90 6.91 -2.29 -3.05
C LEU A 90 8.00 -2.41 -4.10
N TRP A 91 7.83 -1.72 -5.21
CA TRP A 91 8.84 -1.56 -6.25
C TRP A 91 9.18 -0.08 -6.43
N GLN A 92 10.44 0.19 -6.73
CA GLN A 92 10.90 1.51 -7.11
C GLN A 92 11.69 1.42 -8.42
N SER A 93 11.19 2.05 -9.47
CA SER A 93 11.93 2.19 -10.73
C SER A 93 12.95 3.31 -10.63
N VAL A 94 14.24 2.98 -10.78
CA VAL A 94 15.34 3.96 -10.75
C VAL A 94 15.76 4.34 -12.17
N SER A 95 15.68 3.38 -13.09
CA SER A 95 15.92 3.57 -14.53
C SER A 95 15.24 2.44 -15.31
N ASN A 96 15.27 2.51 -16.64
CA ASN A 96 14.64 1.50 -17.51
C ASN A 96 15.13 0.06 -17.30
N SER A 97 16.27 -0.15 -16.65
CA SER A 97 16.85 -1.48 -16.41
C SER A 97 17.20 -1.76 -14.94
N LYS A 98 16.87 -0.83 -14.03
CA LYS A 98 17.18 -0.98 -12.60
C LYS A 98 16.00 -0.54 -11.75
N GLY A 99 15.67 -1.38 -10.78
CA GLY A 99 14.71 -1.04 -9.75
C GLY A 99 15.04 -1.77 -8.46
N TYR A 100 14.40 -1.30 -7.40
CA TYR A 100 14.41 -1.96 -6.10
C TYR A 100 13.09 -2.68 -5.87
N TYR A 101 13.15 -3.70 -5.05
CA TYR A 101 12.00 -4.46 -4.59
C TYR A 101 12.12 -4.70 -3.10
N GLY A 102 11.01 -4.50 -2.39
CA GLY A 102 10.87 -4.82 -0.99
C GLY A 102 9.54 -5.53 -0.73
N GLN A 103 9.53 -6.39 0.27
CA GLN A 103 8.32 -7.06 0.75
C GLN A 103 8.22 -6.89 2.26
N ALA A 104 7.00 -6.66 2.74
CA ALA A 104 6.67 -6.69 4.15
C ALA A 104 5.43 -7.55 4.38
N SER A 105 5.34 -8.14 5.56
CA SER A 105 4.13 -8.85 5.99
C SER A 105 3.57 -8.15 7.21
N PHE A 106 2.34 -7.67 7.10
CA PHE A 106 1.61 -7.06 8.21
C PHE A 106 0.11 -7.36 8.09
N ALA A 107 -0.55 -7.50 9.23
CA ALA A 107 -1.99 -7.67 9.26
C ALA A 107 -2.68 -6.37 8.82
N GLU A 108 -3.82 -6.48 8.13
CA GLU A 108 -4.71 -5.33 7.98
C GLU A 108 -5.06 -4.77 9.36
N PRO A 109 -5.17 -3.44 9.52
CA PRO A 109 -5.77 -2.86 10.71
C PRO A 109 -7.17 -3.45 10.90
N ALA A 110 -7.46 -3.95 12.10
CA ALA A 110 -8.71 -4.68 12.38
C ALA A 110 -9.36 -4.21 13.69
N GLY A 111 -10.67 -4.38 13.77
CA GLY A 111 -11.44 -4.20 15.01
C GLY A 111 -11.47 -2.74 15.50
N ASN A 112 -10.97 -2.51 16.71
CA ASN A 112 -10.99 -1.20 17.38
C ASN A 112 -10.11 -0.13 16.72
N ALA A 113 -9.30 -0.50 15.72
CA ALA A 113 -8.55 0.43 14.89
C ALA A 113 -9.40 1.05 13.77
N CYS A 114 -10.60 0.53 13.51
CA CYS A 114 -11.49 1.02 12.46
C CYS A 114 -12.48 2.06 13.00
N ARG A 115 -12.83 3.03 12.16
CA ARG A 115 -13.89 4.02 12.40
C ARG A 115 -14.94 3.98 11.31
N THR A 116 -16.17 4.37 11.66
CA THR A 116 -17.24 4.57 10.67
C THR A 116 -16.87 5.70 9.70
N GLY A 117 -17.01 5.41 8.41
CA GLY A 117 -16.80 6.33 7.30
C GLY A 117 -18.04 7.16 6.98
N PRO A 118 -17.92 8.11 6.04
CA PRO A 118 -18.97 9.08 5.74
C PRO A 118 -20.21 8.49 5.07
N LYS A 119 -20.16 7.26 4.52
CA LYS A 119 -21.30 6.63 3.83
C LYS A 119 -22.21 5.78 4.73
N GLY A 120 -22.04 5.83 6.04
CA GLY A 120 -22.92 5.17 7.02
C GLY A 120 -22.23 4.03 7.76
N GLN A 121 -22.99 3.27 8.55
CA GLN A 121 -22.45 2.30 9.51
C GLN A 121 -21.66 1.15 8.87
N SER A 122 -21.91 0.84 7.60
CA SER A 122 -21.18 -0.19 6.84
C SER A 122 -19.94 0.36 6.12
N ASP A 123 -19.76 1.67 6.05
CA ASP A 123 -18.51 2.26 5.55
C ASP A 123 -17.50 2.20 6.68
N GLU A 124 -16.48 1.37 6.56
CA GLU A 124 -15.42 1.21 7.55
C GLU A 124 -14.11 1.77 6.99
N ILE A 125 -13.45 2.61 7.78
CA ILE A 125 -12.10 3.09 7.51
C ILE A 125 -11.23 2.54 8.63
N CYS A 126 -10.51 1.50 8.29
CA CYS A 126 -9.34 0.99 8.99
C CYS A 126 -8.10 1.54 8.26
#